data_AF-A0A2L1VMJ2-F1
#
_entry.id   AF-A0A2L1VMJ2-F1
#
_cell.length_a   1.000
_cell.length_b   1.000
_cell.length_c   1.000
_cell.angle_alpha   90.00
_cell.angle_beta   90.00
_cell.angle_gamma   90.00
#
_symmetry.space_group_name_H-M   'P 1'
#
loop_
_entity.id
_entity.type
_entity.pdbx_description
1 polymer ?
#
loop_
_entity_poly.entity_id
_entity_poly.type
_entity_poly.pdbx_seq_one_letter_code
_entity_poly.pdbx_strand_id
1 'polypeptide(L)' 'MILNELHDRNRKNLRAKGYDENNAAITREEFSQTMAQRFRINQWLAGQIVNSLANADLVQKFGGYVKPKVGVHE' A
#
# COMPACT_ATOMS: atom_id res chain seq x y z
N MET A 1 1.30 -7.86 6.64
CA MET A 1 2.17 -7.08 5.73
C MET A 1 1.83 -5.61 5.87
N ILE A 2 2.82 -4.69 5.89
CA ILE A 2 2.63 -3.24 6.09
C ILE A 2 1.54 -2.65 5.18
N LEU A 3 1.50 -3.08 3.92
CA LEU A 3 0.50 -2.64 2.96
C LEU A 3 -0.93 -3.00 3.38
N ASN A 4 -1.16 -4.20 3.91
CA ASN A 4 -2.48 -4.64 4.36
C ASN A 4 -2.96 -3.81 5.56
N GLU A 5 -2.06 -3.48 6.50
CA GLU A 5 -2.39 -2.66 7.67
C GLU A 5 -2.80 -1.24 7.26
N LEU A 6 -2.03 -0.60 6.38
CA LEU A 6 -2.33 0.73 5.87
C LEU A 6 -3.63 0.73 5.04
N HIS A 7 -3.88 -0.35 4.30
CA HIS A 7 -5.05 -0.48 3.43
C HIS A 7 -6.31 -0.66 4.29
N ASP A 8 -6.22 -1.52 5.30
CA ASP A 8 -7.29 -1.75 6.27
C ASP A 8 -7.63 -0.49 7.06
N ARG A 9 -6.62 0.34 7.41
CA ARG A 9 -6.84 1.66 8.02
C ARG A 9 -7.65 2.56 7.08
N ASN A 10 -7.27 2.67 5.81
CA ASN A 10 -7.98 3.53 4.86
C ASN A 10 -9.38 3.00 4.53
N ARG A 11 -9.55 1.67 4.43
CA ARG A 11 -10.85 1.01 4.30
C ARG A 11 -11.79 1.37 5.45
N LYS A 12 -11.31 1.23 6.70
CA LYS A 12 -12.06 1.63 7.91
C LYS A 12 -12.41 3.12 7.91
N ASN A 13 -11.50 3.99 7.46
CA ASN A 13 -11.74 5.42 7.37
C ASN A 13 -12.83 5.77 6.33
N LEU A 14 -12.89 5.06 5.20
CA LEU A 14 -13.95 5.25 4.20
C LEU A 14 -15.31 4.80 4.77
N ARG A 15 -15.35 3.62 5.39
CA ARG A 15 -16.54 3.10 6.07
C ARG A 15 -17.10 4.09 7.10
N ALA A 16 -16.24 4.65 7.94
CA ALA A 16 -16.63 5.60 8.98
C ALA A 16 -17.23 6.90 8.42
N LYS A 17 -16.87 7.26 7.18
CA LYS A 17 -17.37 8.45 6.47
C LYS A 17 -18.56 8.14 5.55
N GLY A 18 -19.02 6.89 5.48
CA GLY A 18 -20.08 6.46 4.57
C GLY A 18 -19.66 6.39 3.09
N TYR A 19 -18.36 6.35 2.80
CA TYR A 19 -17.85 6.16 1.44
C TYR A 19 -17.66 4.67 1.12
N ASP A 20 -17.66 4.34 -0.17
CA ASP A 20 -17.41 2.97 -0.64
C ASP A 20 -15.99 2.50 -0.27
N GLU A 21 -15.93 1.44 0.54
CA GLU A 21 -14.71 0.79 1.04
C GLU A 21 -13.82 0.24 -0.08
N ASN A 22 -14.37 -0.07 -1.24
CA ASN A 22 -13.62 -0.60 -2.39
C ASN A 22 -12.69 0.45 -3.01
N ASN A 23 -12.91 1.73 -2.72
CA ASN A 23 -12.03 2.82 -3.13
C ASN A 23 -10.79 2.97 -2.23
N ALA A 24 -10.61 2.09 -1.24
CA ALA A 24 -9.45 2.12 -0.37
C ALA A 24 -8.16 1.94 -1.19
N ALA A 25 -7.26 2.89 -1.01
CA ALA A 25 -5.94 2.90 -1.62
C ALA A 25 -4.98 3.66 -0.74
N ILE A 26 -3.68 3.40 -0.88
CA ILE A 26 -2.61 4.10 -0.17
C ILE A 26 -1.75 4.79 -1.23
N THR A 27 -1.20 5.96 -0.94
CA THR A 27 -0.24 6.56 -1.86
C THR A 27 1.05 5.75 -1.88
N ARG A 28 1.73 5.71 -3.02
CA ARG A 28 3.06 5.07 -3.11
C ARG A 28 4.06 5.71 -2.16
N GLU A 29 3.94 7.02 -1.97
CA GLU A 29 4.78 7.78 -1.05
C GLU A 29 4.55 7.31 0.40
N GLU A 30 3.31 7.29 0.88
CA GLU A 30 3.00 6.83 2.24
C GLU A 30 3.51 5.42 2.49
N PHE A 31 3.30 4.51 1.51
CA PHE A 31 3.78 3.15 1.64
C PHE A 31 5.31 3.09 1.72
N SER A 32 6.02 3.81 0.84
CA SER A 32 7.49 3.86 0.86
C SER A 32 8.07 4.52 2.12
N GLN A 33 7.46 5.60 2.62
CA GLN A 33 7.86 6.25 3.87
C GLN A 33 7.68 5.32 5.07
N THR A 34 6.55 4.61 5.13
CA THR A 34 6.29 3.64 6.21
C THR A 34 7.29 2.49 6.16
N MET A 35 7.63 2.00 4.97
CA MET A 35 8.67 0.97 4.78
C MET A 35 10.05 1.47 5.23
N ALA A 36 10.43 2.69 4.83
CA ALA A 36 11.69 3.32 5.23
C ALA A 36 11.82 3.41 6.76
N GLN A 37 10.76 3.86 7.43
CA GLN A 37 10.74 3.98 8.89
C GLN A 37 10.79 2.61 9.59
N ARG A 38 9.92 1.67 9.20
CA ARG A 38 9.80 0.37 9.89
C ARG A 38 11.02 -0.51 9.69
N PHE A 39 11.63 -0.49 8.50
CA PHE A 39 12.81 -1.28 8.19
C PHE A 39 14.14 -0.54 8.39
N ARG A 40 14.09 0.74 8.79
CA ARG A 40 15.28 1.60 8.97
C ARG A 40 16.17 1.65 7.72
N ILE A 41 15.52 1.76 6.56
CA ILE A 41 16.19 1.88 5.26
C ILE A 41 15.98 3.30 4.71
N ASN A 42 16.84 3.71 3.77
CA ASN A 42 16.66 5.00 3.13
C ASN A 42 15.40 5.02 2.23
N GLN A 43 14.88 6.22 2.01
CA GLN A 43 13.65 6.44 1.24
C GLN A 43 13.77 5.96 -0.21
N TRP A 44 14.95 6.08 -0.81
CA TRP A 44 15.20 5.62 -2.17
C TRP A 44 15.05 4.09 -2.28
N LEU A 45 15.67 3.33 -1.36
CA LEU A 45 15.59 1.87 -1.32
C LEU A 45 14.16 1.40 -1.06
N ALA A 46 13.44 2.07 -0.15
CA ALA A 46 12.03 1.78 0.07
C ALA A 46 11.20 1.98 -1.21
N GLY A 47 11.46 3.05 -1.96
CA GLY A 47 10.86 3.28 -3.27
C GLY A 47 11.19 2.17 -4.29
N GLN A 48 12.44 1.71 -4.33
CA GLN A 48 12.85 0.58 -5.17
C GLN A 48 12.12 -0.71 -4.79
N ILE A 49 11.96 -1.01 -3.49
CA ILE A 49 11.22 -2.19 -3.03
C ILE A 49 9.75 -2.12 -3.48
N VAL A 50 9.09 -0.97 -3.34
CA VAL A 50 7.72 -0.77 -3.85
C VAL A 50 7.64 -0.97 -5.37
N ASN A 51 8.69 -0.62 -6.10
CA ASN A 51 8.81 -0.91 -7.53
C ASN A 51 8.93 -2.40 -7.82
N SER A 52 9.84 -3.09 -7.14
CA SER A 52 10.01 -4.54 -7.29
C SER A 52 8.73 -5.32 -6.94
N LEU A 53 8.02 -4.95 -5.87
CA LEU A 53 6.75 -5.59 -5.49
C LEU A 53 5.67 -5.50 -6.58
N ALA A 54 5.58 -4.37 -7.27
CA ALA A 54 4.63 -4.22 -8.36
C ALA A 54 5.06 -4.90 -9.64
N ASN A 55 6.37 -4.88 -9.95
CA ASN A 55 6.91 -5.60 -11.10
C ASN A 55 6.75 -7.12 -10.93
N ALA A 56 6.79 -7.61 -9.69
CA ALA A 56 6.49 -8.99 -9.32
C ALA A 56 4.98 -9.29 -9.24
N ASP A 57 4.11 -8.32 -9.55
CA ASP A 57 2.65 -8.45 -9.51
C ASP A 57 2.10 -8.92 -8.15
N LEU A 58 2.78 -8.52 -7.06
CA LEU A 58 2.37 -8.77 -5.67
C LEU A 58 1.51 -7.63 -5.11
N VAL A 59 1.53 -6.47 -5.75
CA VAL A 59 0.73 -5.29 -5.39
C VAL A 59 0.18 -4.65 -6.65
N GLN A 60 -1.03 -4.11 -6.57
CA GLN A 60 -1.63 -3.41 -7.70
C GLN A 60 -1.29 -1.93 -7.63
N LYS A 61 -0.63 -1.41 -8.67
CA LYS A 61 -0.35 0.02 -8.84
C LYS A 61 -1.32 0.66 -9.81
N PHE A 62 -1.74 1.88 -9.51
CA PHE A 62 -2.53 2.72 -10.40
C PHE A 62 -2.29 4.19 -10.07
N GLY A 63 -1.87 4.97 -11.07
CA GLY A 63 -1.43 6.35 -10.85
C GLY A 63 -0.40 6.48 -9.71
N GLY A 64 -0.65 7.40 -8.78
CA GLY A 64 0.17 7.60 -7.57
C GLY A 64 -0.15 6.64 -6.41
N TYR A 65 -1.03 5.67 -6.61
CA TYR A 65 -1.58 4.80 -5.56
C TYR A 65 -1.15 3.34 -5.70
N VAL A 66 -1.26 2.62 -4.58
CA VAL A 66 -1.01 1.19 -4.44
C VAL A 66 -2.08 0.56 -3.55
N LYS A 67 -2.48 -0.66 -3.87
CA LYS A 67 -3.34 -1.50 -3.03
C LYS A 67 -2.87 -2.96 -3.04
N PRO A 68 -3.19 -3.75 -2.00
CA PRO A 68 -2.97 -5.19 -2.02
C PRO A 68 -3.63 -5.80 -3.25
N LYS A 69 -2.98 -6.78 -3.88
CA LYS A 69 -3.63 -7.56 -4.93
C LYS A 69 -4.67 -8.46 -4.28
N VAL A 70 -5.93 -8.36 -4.71
CA VAL A 70 -7.02 -9.22 -4.25
C VAL A 70 -6.73 -10.64 -4.73
N GLY A 71 -6.42 -11.56 -3.82
CA GLY A 71 -6.13 -12.98 -4.14
C GLY A 71 -4.84 -13.58 -3.55
N VAL A 72 -4.08 -12.90 -2.69
CA VAL A 72 -2.84 -13.45 -2.08
C VAL A 72 -3.11 -14.11 -0.70
N HIS A 73 -4.34 -14.52 -0.43
CA HIS A 73 -4.70 -15.35 0.72
C HIS A 73 -5.61 -16.49 0.26
N GLU A 74 -4.99 -17.52 -0.30
CA GLU A 74 -5.42 -18.91 -0.18
C GLU A 74 -4.29 -19.69 0.51
#